data_AF-U1GRL4-F1
#
_entry.id   AF-U1GRL4-F1
#
_cell.length_a   1.000
_cell.length_b   1.000
_cell.length_c   1.000
_cell.angle_alpha   90.00
_cell.angle_beta   90.00
_cell.angle_gamma   90.00
#
_symmetry.space_group_name_H-M   'P 1'
#
loop_
_entity.id
_entity.type
_entity.pdbx_description
1 polymer ?
#
loop_
_entity_poly.entity_id
_entity_poly.type
_entity_poly.pdbx_seq_one_letter_code
_entity_poly.pdbx_strand_id
1 'polypeptide(L)'
;MVYMEQSLRPPFPPPGVPAQEYKKDLSTNESVLPPNGAIKQQPQQIVAAVSSEVLESLPTITRTKDQQVVLVAEEVEEFLRNDLNVSRLNSIHAYLWMAGRPLNARPLQRQKMMGKDIIPTEQLDLHLLHFSNRLLVKPLPEYLLNFSFWERYLCESKELHETACGLLLSYVWLICSPLDMKLAHELGLVPIDRKWAWWKTFVADFVSIIDVNALDQVNRRFQFGELRLGRINSIYRIRLFFTHSIRGYLYGYNRYTVFFERKFAWLLGVFVYFSLVLSAMQVGSIVPPLNDNQGPLQSLTIFPPTIRPLDDSDQRSPIRLGSMFKRSFASKDRAGKSVKPLKITYREGTKKKMQESLDSPMVASPLTSPIITMVVGRDQRLFAAHEDVLCRAPFFAASLKDQFFEAGAKKVKLPDEEPEILSCILEFLYKGDYYPRLLQNKRRDTWELEDAHDPKKGGRGSSDSTIYLPDVGGHVLRDTVIYCAAEKYGLEELKRLALRKQGLQSGVQVDAILRSARYAYDNTPDTESRLRAHYLALIIRSRKTFKRSGTMQMEMENGGKLFFDLFVAMCNHIDDIVEIR
;
A
#
# COMPACT_ATOMS: atom_id res chain seq x y z
N MET A 1 -8.76 37.71 -16.53
CA MET A 1 -7.37 38.05 -16.90
C MET A 1 -6.90 36.98 -17.86
N VAL A 2 -6.28 37.34 -18.98
CA VAL A 2 -5.59 36.35 -19.82
C VAL A 2 -4.25 36.08 -19.14
N TYR A 3 -4.01 34.83 -18.71
CA TYR A 3 -2.67 34.41 -18.35
C TYR A 3 -1.86 34.35 -19.64
N MET A 4 -0.83 35.18 -19.78
CA MET A 4 0.20 34.92 -20.79
C MET A 4 0.90 33.63 -20.39
N GLU A 5 0.80 32.60 -21.22
CA GLU A 5 1.63 31.42 -21.08
C GLU A 5 3.09 31.85 -21.26
N GLN A 6 3.96 31.46 -20.32
CA GLN A 6 5.39 31.72 -20.43
C GLN A 6 5.92 30.93 -21.62
N SER A 7 6.59 31.60 -22.56
CA SER A 7 7.22 30.93 -23.71
C SER A 7 8.18 29.86 -23.21
N LEU A 8 7.88 28.59 -23.49
CA LEU A 8 8.76 27.48 -23.17
C LEU A 8 10.06 27.64 -23.98
N ARG A 9 11.19 27.29 -23.37
CA ARG A 9 12.52 27.39 -23.99
C ARG A 9 13.34 26.12 -23.74
N PRO A 10 14.38 25.84 -24.55
CA PRO A 10 15.26 24.68 -24.33
C PRO A 10 15.88 24.70 -22.92
N PRO A 11 16.01 23.54 -22.25
CA PRO A 11 16.50 23.44 -20.86
C PRO A 11 18.03 23.52 -20.74
N PHE A 12 18.72 24.08 -21.73
CA PHE A 12 20.16 24.34 -21.79
C PHE A 12 20.40 25.49 -22.79
N PRO A 13 21.50 26.26 -22.68
CA PRO A 13 21.76 27.40 -23.56
C PRO A 13 22.15 26.98 -24.99
N PRO A 14 22.04 27.88 -25.98
CA PRO A 14 22.52 27.61 -27.33
C PRO A 14 24.06 27.49 -27.40
N PRO A 15 24.61 26.76 -28.39
CA PRO A 15 26.05 26.55 -28.51
C PRO A 15 26.86 27.86 -28.51
N GLY A 16 27.73 28.02 -27.51
CA GLY A 16 28.60 29.19 -27.35
C GLY A 16 28.09 30.27 -26.39
N VAL A 17 26.83 30.21 -25.93
CA VAL A 17 26.27 31.17 -24.96
C VAL A 17 26.40 30.65 -23.52
N PRO A 18 26.91 31.44 -22.55
CA PRO A 18 26.96 31.03 -21.14
C PRO A 18 25.57 30.89 -20.52
N ALA A 19 25.32 29.83 -19.75
CA ALA A 19 24.03 29.63 -19.05
C ALA A 19 23.63 30.79 -18.11
N GLN A 20 24.58 31.56 -17.57
CA GLN A 20 24.30 32.75 -16.75
C GLN A 20 23.70 33.92 -17.53
N GLU A 21 23.96 34.00 -18.84
CA GLU A 21 23.42 35.02 -19.74
C GLU A 21 22.01 34.60 -20.16
N TYR A 22 21.89 33.39 -20.72
CA TYR A 22 20.62 32.75 -21.06
C TYR A 22 19.61 32.72 -19.90
N LYS A 23 20.06 32.54 -18.65
CA LYS A 23 19.18 32.58 -17.46
C LYS A 23 18.68 33.99 -17.10
N LYS A 24 19.40 35.07 -17.46
CA LYS A 24 18.85 36.43 -17.41
C LYS A 24 17.77 36.57 -18.47
N ASP A 25 18.04 36.13 -19.69
CA ASP A 25 17.07 36.20 -20.80
C ASP A 25 15.79 35.39 -20.55
N LEU A 26 15.84 34.35 -19.71
CA LEU A 26 14.67 33.60 -19.21
C LEU A 26 13.84 34.37 -18.15
N SER A 27 14.44 35.35 -17.47
CA SER A 27 13.78 36.13 -16.41
C SER A 27 13.38 37.55 -16.83
N THR A 28 13.99 38.09 -17.89
CA THR A 28 13.54 39.31 -18.59
C THR A 28 12.68 38.94 -19.80
N ASN A 29 11.36 39.02 -19.65
CA ASN A 29 10.39 38.90 -20.76
C ASN A 29 10.37 40.17 -21.65
N GLU A 30 11.52 40.62 -22.13
CA GLU A 30 11.60 41.73 -23.09
C GLU A 30 11.58 41.21 -24.52
N SER A 31 10.47 41.47 -25.22
CA SER A 31 10.37 41.25 -26.67
C SER A 31 11.17 42.32 -27.42
N VAL A 32 12.47 42.05 -27.63
CA VAL A 32 13.38 42.95 -28.36
C VAL A 32 12.98 43.02 -29.84
N LEU A 33 12.12 43.99 -30.16
CA LEU A 33 12.03 44.54 -31.51
C LEU A 33 13.38 45.22 -31.82
N PRO A 34 14.10 44.82 -32.89
CA PRO A 34 15.37 45.43 -33.23
C PRO A 34 15.17 46.89 -33.66
N PRO A 35 15.97 47.84 -33.16
CA PRO A 35 15.92 49.23 -33.63
C PRO A 35 16.36 49.31 -35.10
N ASN A 36 15.67 50.15 -35.89
CA ASN A 36 15.93 50.29 -37.32
C ASN A 36 17.39 50.70 -37.60
N GLY A 37 18.17 49.77 -38.19
CA GLY A 37 19.64 49.90 -38.31
C GLY A 37 20.27 49.30 -39.58
N ALA A 38 19.49 49.14 -40.65
CA ALA A 38 19.97 48.96 -42.03
C ALA A 38 21.05 47.87 -42.32
N ILE A 39 20.69 46.59 -42.23
CA ILE A 39 21.28 45.54 -43.10
C ILE A 39 20.14 44.86 -43.88
N LYS A 40 20.17 44.97 -45.22
CA LYS A 40 19.26 44.23 -46.11
C LYS A 40 19.82 42.84 -46.41
N GLN A 41 19.50 41.86 -45.56
CA GLN A 41 19.57 40.43 -45.90
C GLN A 41 18.23 39.76 -45.57
N GLN A 42 17.91 38.68 -46.28
CA GLN A 42 16.52 38.20 -46.43
C GLN A 42 16.06 37.34 -45.24
N PRO A 43 14.76 37.35 -44.90
CA PRO A 43 14.18 36.52 -43.85
C PRO A 43 14.00 35.04 -44.30
N GLN A 44 15.05 34.46 -44.88
CA GLN A 44 15.07 33.07 -45.39
C GLN A 44 16.31 32.27 -44.95
N GLN A 45 17.35 32.90 -44.38
CA GLN A 45 18.59 32.21 -44.03
C GLN A 45 18.69 31.71 -42.57
N ILE A 46 17.86 32.21 -41.64
CA ILE A 46 17.86 31.77 -40.23
C ILE A 46 17.08 30.45 -40.05
N VAL A 47 16.14 30.14 -40.95
CA VAL A 47 15.20 29.00 -40.85
C VAL A 47 15.84 27.65 -41.25
N ALA A 48 17.07 27.66 -41.78
CA ALA A 48 17.63 26.56 -42.57
C ALA A 48 18.54 25.58 -41.79
N ALA A 49 18.61 25.65 -40.45
CA ALA A 49 19.62 24.93 -39.65
C ALA A 49 19.06 24.18 -38.42
N VAL A 50 18.03 23.35 -38.62
CA VAL A 50 18.10 22.00 -38.03
C VAL A 50 19.13 21.26 -38.87
N SER A 51 20.23 20.76 -38.29
CA SER A 51 21.22 20.05 -39.11
C SER A 51 20.59 18.79 -39.70
N SER A 52 20.86 18.54 -40.98
CA SER A 52 20.30 17.38 -41.72
C SER A 52 20.55 16.08 -40.96
N GLU A 53 21.76 15.96 -40.40
CA GLU A 53 22.23 14.96 -39.43
C GLU A 53 21.20 14.55 -38.36
N VAL A 54 20.49 15.50 -37.73
CA VAL A 54 19.53 15.24 -36.64
C VAL A 54 18.17 14.76 -37.16
N LEU A 55 17.83 15.07 -38.42
CA LEU A 55 16.67 14.48 -39.10
C LEU A 55 17.02 13.11 -39.70
N GLU A 56 18.28 12.91 -40.10
CA GLU A 56 18.84 11.64 -40.58
C GLU A 56 18.98 10.58 -39.47
N SER A 57 19.17 10.98 -38.20
CA SER A 57 19.17 10.05 -37.07
C SER A 57 17.78 9.75 -36.47
N LEU A 58 16.70 10.25 -37.08
CA LEU A 58 15.32 9.84 -36.73
C LEU A 58 14.97 8.47 -37.36
N PRO A 59 14.05 7.69 -36.74
CA PRO A 59 13.54 6.45 -37.34
C PRO A 59 12.86 6.70 -38.69
N THR A 60 12.96 5.77 -39.65
CA THR A 60 12.43 5.98 -41.01
C THR A 60 10.91 6.15 -41.06
N ILE A 61 10.17 5.43 -40.22
CA ILE A 61 8.70 5.39 -40.24
C ILE A 61 8.09 5.52 -38.84
N THR A 62 6.95 6.19 -38.77
CA THR A 62 6.05 6.19 -37.61
C THR A 62 4.67 5.68 -38.00
N ARG A 63 3.76 5.55 -37.03
CA ARG A 63 2.36 5.18 -37.25
C ARG A 63 1.42 6.21 -36.66
N THR A 64 0.44 6.64 -37.45
CA THR A 64 -0.64 7.50 -36.96
C THR A 64 -1.60 6.73 -36.06
N LYS A 65 -2.50 7.43 -35.37
CA LYS A 65 -3.56 6.85 -34.53
C LYS A 65 -4.45 5.87 -35.32
N ASP A 66 -4.66 6.16 -36.60
CA ASP A 66 -5.41 5.32 -37.56
C ASP A 66 -4.57 4.18 -38.18
N GLN A 67 -3.42 3.88 -37.56
CA GLN A 67 -2.45 2.83 -37.91
C GLN A 67 -1.82 2.96 -39.30
N GLN A 68 -1.97 4.10 -39.97
CA GLN A 68 -1.30 4.38 -41.24
C GLN A 68 0.20 4.58 -41.01
N VAL A 69 1.02 4.08 -41.94
CA VAL A 69 2.47 4.22 -41.89
C VAL A 69 2.88 5.46 -42.66
N VAL A 70 3.64 6.35 -42.03
CA VAL A 70 4.11 7.63 -42.63
C VAL A 70 5.61 7.81 -42.36
N LEU A 71 6.27 8.61 -43.22
CA LEU A 71 7.69 8.92 -43.07
C LEU A 71 7.91 9.95 -41.96
N VAL A 72 8.86 9.71 -41.06
CA VAL A 72 9.11 10.62 -39.92
C VAL A 72 9.65 11.97 -40.38
N ALA A 73 10.42 12.02 -41.47
CA ALA A 73 10.92 13.26 -42.04
C ALA A 73 9.81 14.20 -42.55
N GLU A 74 8.62 13.66 -42.83
CA GLU A 74 7.43 14.41 -43.25
C GLU A 74 6.54 14.75 -42.04
N GLU A 75 6.39 13.82 -41.08
CA GLU A 75 5.47 13.88 -39.94
C GLU A 75 6.19 13.84 -38.57
N VAL A 76 7.16 14.74 -38.37
CA VAL A 76 8.02 14.80 -37.16
C VAL A 76 7.19 14.97 -35.87
N GLU A 77 6.13 15.77 -35.89
CA GLU A 77 5.27 15.99 -34.71
C GLU A 77 4.55 14.72 -34.26
N GLU A 78 3.94 13.97 -35.18
CA GLU A 78 3.22 12.74 -34.82
C GLU A 78 4.19 11.60 -34.50
N PHE A 79 5.43 11.64 -34.99
CA PHE A 79 6.53 10.84 -34.42
C PHE A 79 6.79 11.21 -32.94
N LEU A 80 7.04 12.48 -32.61
CA LEU A 80 7.36 12.91 -31.23
C LEU A 80 6.23 12.63 -30.24
N ARG A 81 4.96 12.81 -30.64
CA ARG A 81 3.77 12.47 -29.83
C ARG A 81 3.65 10.97 -29.52
N ASN A 82 4.29 10.10 -30.31
CA ASN A 82 4.33 8.66 -30.10
C ASN A 82 5.61 8.22 -29.36
N ASP A 83 6.78 8.75 -29.73
CA ASP A 83 8.07 8.42 -29.12
C ASP A 83 8.14 8.86 -27.64
N LEU A 84 7.67 10.08 -27.36
CA LEU A 84 7.61 10.65 -26.01
C LEU A 84 6.30 10.32 -25.28
N ASN A 85 5.51 9.35 -25.73
CA ASN A 85 4.19 9.11 -25.14
C ASN A 85 4.27 8.45 -23.75
N VAL A 86 3.85 9.15 -22.69
CA VAL A 86 3.74 8.60 -21.32
C VAL A 86 2.32 8.60 -20.76
N SER A 87 1.31 8.88 -21.61
CA SER A 87 -0.11 8.99 -21.24
C SER A 87 -0.63 7.79 -20.44
N ARG A 88 -0.21 6.59 -20.82
CA ARG A 88 -0.56 5.31 -20.19
C ARG A 88 -0.18 5.28 -18.71
N LEU A 89 1.01 5.79 -18.36
CA LEU A 89 1.48 5.84 -16.98
C LEU A 89 0.85 6.99 -16.21
N ASN A 90 0.59 8.11 -16.88
CA ASN A 90 -0.14 9.22 -16.30
C ASN A 90 -1.57 8.84 -15.92
N SER A 91 -2.24 7.96 -16.68
CA SER A 91 -3.59 7.46 -16.35
C SER A 91 -3.67 6.69 -15.01
N ILE A 92 -2.54 6.14 -14.55
CA ILE A 92 -2.43 5.38 -13.28
C ILE A 92 -1.56 6.07 -12.23
N HIS A 93 -1.20 7.36 -12.40
CA HIS A 93 -0.21 8.06 -11.57
C HIS A 93 -0.45 7.93 -10.06
N ALA A 94 -1.70 8.09 -9.61
CA ALA A 94 -2.14 7.95 -8.21
C ALA A 94 -1.91 6.55 -7.59
N TYR A 95 -1.50 5.56 -8.38
CA TYR A 95 -1.22 4.18 -7.97
C TYR A 95 0.26 3.79 -8.15
N LEU A 96 1.10 4.65 -8.73
CA LEU A 96 2.53 4.34 -8.95
C LEU A 96 3.31 4.13 -7.65
N TRP A 97 2.84 4.67 -6.52
CA TRP A 97 3.39 4.40 -5.18
C TRP A 97 3.39 2.91 -4.80
N MET A 98 2.49 2.10 -5.38
CA MET A 98 2.52 0.65 -5.19
C MET A 98 3.62 -0.01 -6.03
N ALA A 99 3.94 0.55 -7.20
CA ALA A 99 4.96 0.05 -8.13
C ALA A 99 6.38 0.47 -7.76
N GLY A 100 6.56 1.60 -7.06
CA GLY A 100 7.86 2.06 -6.55
C GLY A 100 7.71 3.28 -5.66
N ARG A 101 8.82 3.78 -5.12
CA ARG A 101 8.84 4.99 -4.28
C ARG A 101 9.09 6.22 -5.15
N PRO A 102 8.54 7.40 -4.79
CA PRO A 102 8.92 8.66 -5.43
C PRO A 102 10.35 9.00 -4.99
N LEU A 103 11.32 8.49 -5.75
CA LEU A 103 12.76 8.62 -5.56
C LEU A 103 13.43 8.56 -6.93
N ASN A 104 14.53 9.31 -7.06
CA ASN A 104 15.39 9.35 -8.24
C ASN A 104 15.89 7.94 -8.61
N ALA A 105 16.16 7.70 -9.89
CA ALA A 105 16.78 6.45 -10.34
C ALA A 105 18.20 6.30 -9.77
N ARG A 106 18.68 5.06 -9.61
CA ARG A 106 20.07 4.81 -9.18
C ARG A 106 21.03 4.85 -10.37
N PRO A 107 22.28 5.32 -10.21
CA PRO A 107 23.28 5.35 -11.27
C PRO A 107 23.55 3.99 -11.92
N LEU A 108 23.98 3.98 -13.18
CA LEU A 108 24.19 2.77 -14.00
C LEU A 108 25.13 1.75 -13.33
N GLN A 109 26.21 2.19 -12.71
CA GLN A 109 27.12 1.33 -11.95
C GLN A 109 26.39 0.68 -10.77
N ARG A 110 25.47 1.37 -10.11
CA ARG A 110 24.66 0.78 -9.04
C ARG A 110 23.61 -0.20 -9.57
N GLN A 111 23.06 0.00 -10.77
CA GLN A 111 22.26 -1.01 -11.45
C GLN A 111 23.10 -2.29 -11.70
N LYS A 112 24.29 -2.14 -12.28
CA LYS A 112 25.23 -3.25 -12.56
C LYS A 112 25.63 -3.99 -11.28
N MET A 113 25.90 -3.26 -10.18
CA MET A 113 26.15 -3.85 -8.85
C MET A 113 24.96 -4.59 -8.23
N MET A 114 23.72 -4.24 -8.58
CA MET A 114 22.51 -4.98 -8.18
C MET A 114 22.22 -6.18 -9.10
N GLY A 115 23.15 -6.55 -9.98
CA GLY A 115 22.96 -7.62 -10.96
C GLY A 115 21.90 -7.31 -12.01
N LYS A 116 21.66 -6.03 -12.30
CA LYS A 116 20.72 -5.61 -13.35
C LYS A 116 21.38 -5.70 -14.73
N ASP A 117 20.74 -6.47 -15.58
CA ASP A 117 20.88 -6.47 -17.03
C ASP A 117 20.09 -5.28 -17.61
N ILE A 118 20.73 -4.44 -18.42
CA ILE A 118 20.15 -3.19 -18.92
C ILE A 118 19.82 -3.37 -20.39
N ILE A 119 18.54 -3.13 -20.73
CA ILE A 119 17.97 -3.45 -22.05
C ILE A 119 17.50 -2.16 -22.72
N PRO A 120 18.08 -1.78 -23.87
CA PRO A 120 17.56 -0.72 -24.72
C PRO A 120 16.11 -0.96 -25.15
N THR A 121 15.30 0.10 -25.20
CA THR A 121 13.92 0.03 -25.73
C THR A 121 13.51 1.38 -26.31
N GLU A 122 12.86 1.41 -27.47
CA GLU A 122 12.42 2.70 -28.04
C GLU A 122 11.20 3.31 -27.36
N GLN A 123 10.49 2.58 -26.50
CA GLN A 123 9.27 3.09 -25.87
C GLN A 123 9.59 3.88 -24.60
N LEU A 124 9.32 5.19 -24.57
CA LEU A 124 9.52 6.01 -23.37
C LEU A 124 8.63 5.54 -22.19
N ASP A 125 7.45 5.00 -22.47
CA ASP A 125 6.56 4.41 -21.46
C ASP A 125 7.13 3.13 -20.80
N LEU A 126 8.23 2.59 -21.32
CA LEU A 126 8.99 1.49 -20.71
C LEU A 126 10.27 1.96 -20.01
N HIS A 127 10.71 3.20 -20.20
CA HIS A 127 11.94 3.74 -19.61
C HIS A 127 11.89 3.69 -18.07
N LEU A 128 12.95 3.18 -17.44
CA LEU A 128 13.08 2.88 -16.01
C LEU A 128 12.10 1.83 -15.43
N LEU A 129 11.43 1.05 -16.28
CA LEU A 129 10.66 -0.10 -15.82
C LEU A 129 11.54 -1.34 -15.65
N HIS A 130 11.45 -2.00 -14.49
CA HIS A 130 12.22 -3.20 -14.20
C HIS A 130 11.33 -4.44 -13.95
N PHE A 131 11.84 -5.61 -14.35
CA PHE A 131 11.24 -6.92 -14.10
C PHE A 131 12.34 -7.96 -13.86
N SER A 132 12.24 -8.71 -12.76
CA SER A 132 13.34 -9.58 -12.29
C SER A 132 14.67 -8.79 -12.26
N ASN A 133 15.73 -9.35 -12.87
CA ASN A 133 17.04 -8.70 -13.00
C ASN A 133 17.18 -7.81 -14.26
N ARG A 134 16.09 -7.48 -14.96
CA ARG A 134 16.13 -6.66 -16.19
C ARG A 134 15.59 -5.25 -15.92
N LEU A 135 16.29 -4.23 -16.44
CA LEU A 135 15.90 -2.82 -16.42
C LEU A 135 15.77 -2.32 -17.86
N LEU A 136 14.60 -1.80 -18.22
CA LEU A 136 14.33 -1.19 -19.53
C LEU A 136 14.76 0.28 -19.51
N VAL A 137 15.55 0.71 -20.48
CA VAL A 137 16.02 2.10 -20.61
C VAL A 137 15.91 2.51 -22.08
N LYS A 138 15.21 3.61 -22.38
CA LYS A 138 15.26 4.22 -23.71
C LYS A 138 16.61 4.93 -23.90
N PRO A 139 17.39 4.62 -24.96
CA PRO A 139 18.60 5.36 -25.33
C PRO A 139 18.33 6.87 -25.45
N LEU A 140 19.33 7.70 -25.18
CA LEU A 140 19.20 9.15 -25.22
C LEU A 140 19.17 9.65 -26.68
N PRO A 141 18.03 10.14 -27.21
CA PRO A 141 17.95 10.51 -28.61
C PRO A 141 18.75 11.79 -28.89
N GLU A 142 19.44 11.82 -30.03
CA GLU A 142 20.28 12.97 -30.42
C GLU A 142 19.48 14.27 -30.55
N TYR A 143 18.21 14.17 -30.97
CA TYR A 143 17.30 15.30 -31.08
C TYR A 143 17.06 16.01 -29.74
N LEU A 144 17.16 15.32 -28.59
CA LEU A 144 17.09 15.95 -27.26
C LEU A 144 18.36 16.71 -26.87
N LEU A 145 19.46 16.54 -27.61
CA LEU A 145 20.74 17.21 -27.37
C LEU A 145 20.99 18.38 -28.35
N ASN A 146 20.02 18.69 -29.21
CA ASN A 146 20.10 19.76 -30.21
C ASN A 146 19.19 20.95 -29.83
N PHE A 147 19.78 22.13 -29.63
CA PHE A 147 19.04 23.33 -29.20
C PHE A 147 17.96 23.75 -30.21
N SER A 148 18.28 23.83 -31.49
CA SER A 148 17.36 24.22 -32.56
C SER A 148 16.16 23.27 -32.70
N PHE A 149 16.36 21.99 -32.42
CA PHE A 149 15.28 20.99 -32.42
C PHE A 149 14.30 21.22 -31.27
N TRP A 150 14.80 21.61 -30.08
CA TRP A 150 13.94 21.97 -28.95
C TRP A 150 13.05 23.18 -29.27
N GLU A 151 13.64 24.26 -29.77
CA GLU A 151 12.88 25.48 -30.13
C GLU A 151 11.79 25.17 -31.16
N ARG A 152 12.09 24.35 -32.18
CA ARG A 152 11.20 24.08 -33.30
C ARG A 152 10.10 23.06 -33.03
N TYR A 153 10.32 22.04 -32.18
CA TYR A 153 9.40 20.90 -32.06
C TYR A 153 9.01 20.51 -30.63
N LEU A 154 9.75 20.96 -29.61
CA LEU A 154 9.50 20.55 -28.21
C LEU A 154 8.96 21.70 -27.35
N CYS A 155 9.33 22.95 -27.66
CA CYS A 155 8.85 24.14 -26.96
C CYS A 155 7.42 24.56 -27.34
N GLU A 156 6.86 24.06 -28.45
CA GLU A 156 5.47 24.38 -28.85
C GLU A 156 4.41 23.69 -27.96
N SER A 157 4.75 22.58 -27.30
CA SER A 157 3.81 21.79 -26.50
C SER A 157 4.35 21.52 -25.10
N LYS A 158 3.63 22.01 -24.09
CA LYS A 158 3.97 21.81 -22.67
C LYS A 158 4.09 20.33 -22.28
N GLU A 159 3.26 19.45 -22.84
CA GLU A 159 3.36 18.00 -22.56
C GLU A 159 4.61 17.38 -23.20
N LEU A 160 5.02 17.81 -24.40
CA LEU A 160 6.28 17.34 -25.00
C LEU A 160 7.49 17.88 -24.23
N HIS A 161 7.50 19.18 -23.91
CA HIS A 161 8.57 19.84 -23.13
C HIS A 161 8.79 19.18 -21.77
N GLU A 162 7.73 19.06 -20.95
CA GLU A 162 7.77 18.40 -19.64
C GLU A 162 8.31 16.96 -19.72
N THR A 163 7.96 16.24 -20.79
CA THR A 163 8.30 14.82 -20.95
C THR A 163 9.73 14.64 -21.46
N ALA A 164 10.18 15.49 -22.38
CA ALA A 164 11.56 15.56 -22.84
C ALA A 164 12.50 15.99 -21.70
N CYS A 165 12.11 16.98 -20.89
CA CYS A 165 12.86 17.38 -19.68
C CYS A 165 12.93 16.22 -18.68
N GLY A 166 11.86 15.44 -18.54
CA GLY A 166 11.84 14.21 -17.73
C GLY A 166 12.82 13.13 -18.21
N LEU A 167 12.95 12.92 -19.52
CA LEU A 167 13.92 11.97 -20.09
C LEU A 167 15.38 12.47 -19.97
N LEU A 168 15.62 13.78 -20.06
CA LEU A 168 16.95 14.33 -19.72
C LEU A 168 17.27 14.14 -18.22
N LEU A 169 16.31 14.44 -17.34
CA LEU A 169 16.43 14.29 -15.89
C LEU A 169 16.74 12.83 -15.48
N SER A 170 16.10 11.84 -16.09
CA SER A 170 16.40 10.44 -15.77
C SER A 170 17.85 10.06 -16.10
N TYR A 171 18.41 10.63 -17.18
CA TYR A 171 19.82 10.47 -17.52
C TYR A 171 20.76 11.20 -16.55
N VAL A 172 20.40 12.36 -16.00
CA VAL A 172 21.14 13.03 -14.92
C VAL A 172 21.29 12.11 -13.69
N TRP A 173 20.28 11.30 -13.38
CA TRP A 173 20.33 10.32 -12.30
C TRP A 173 21.08 9.02 -12.63
N LEU A 174 21.07 8.63 -13.91
CA LEU A 174 21.77 7.43 -14.38
C LEU A 174 23.28 7.64 -14.51
N ILE A 175 23.73 8.84 -14.91
CA ILE A 175 25.13 9.14 -15.25
C ILE A 175 25.74 10.16 -14.27
N CYS A 176 26.06 9.69 -13.07
CA CYS A 176 26.65 10.52 -12.01
C CYS A 176 28.19 10.48 -11.94
N SER A 177 28.86 9.57 -12.66
CA SER A 177 30.32 9.42 -12.62
C SER A 177 30.94 9.08 -13.99
N PRO A 178 32.27 9.24 -14.16
CA PRO A 178 32.97 8.79 -15.38
C PRO A 178 32.81 7.29 -15.67
N LEU A 179 32.59 6.47 -14.63
CA LEU A 179 32.33 5.05 -14.78
C LEU A 179 30.91 4.81 -15.32
N ASP A 180 29.90 5.53 -14.82
CA ASP A 180 28.54 5.46 -15.39
C ASP A 180 28.53 5.91 -16.85
N MET A 181 29.33 6.92 -17.22
CA MET A 181 29.48 7.36 -18.60
C MET A 181 30.13 6.28 -19.48
N LYS A 182 31.16 5.58 -18.99
CA LYS A 182 31.75 4.43 -19.69
C LYS A 182 30.72 3.32 -19.87
N LEU A 183 29.88 3.04 -18.86
CA LEU A 183 28.79 2.07 -18.94
C LEU A 183 27.70 2.50 -19.94
N ALA A 184 27.38 3.79 -20.02
CA ALA A 184 26.42 4.33 -20.99
C ALA A 184 26.90 4.10 -22.43
N HIS A 185 28.18 4.35 -22.72
CA HIS A 185 28.78 4.03 -24.02
C HIS A 185 28.88 2.51 -24.28
N GLU A 186 29.25 1.70 -23.28
CA GLU A 186 29.27 0.22 -23.39
C GLU A 186 27.89 -0.37 -23.72
N LEU A 187 26.81 0.33 -23.38
CA LEU A 187 25.41 -0.10 -23.56
C LEU A 187 24.70 0.63 -24.73
N GLY A 188 25.38 1.51 -25.46
CA GLY A 188 24.77 2.30 -26.54
C GLY A 188 23.69 3.28 -26.07
N LEU A 189 23.71 3.71 -24.81
CA LEU A 189 22.68 4.54 -24.19
C LEU A 189 22.87 6.05 -24.42
N VAL A 190 24.05 6.48 -24.89
CA VAL A 190 24.45 7.87 -25.18
C VAL A 190 25.41 7.86 -26.39
N PRO A 191 25.36 8.86 -27.30
CA PRO A 191 26.30 8.96 -28.42
C PRO A 191 27.77 9.03 -27.98
N ILE A 192 28.64 8.27 -28.65
CA ILE A 192 30.02 7.96 -28.22
C ILE A 192 30.96 9.19 -28.21
N ASP A 193 30.63 10.22 -28.97
CA ASP A 193 31.37 11.48 -29.03
C ASP A 193 31.15 12.36 -27.77
N ARG A 194 30.01 12.19 -27.08
CA ARG A 194 29.57 12.99 -25.92
C ARG A 194 30.30 12.61 -24.62
N LYS A 195 31.61 12.83 -24.61
CA LYS A 195 32.54 12.51 -23.51
C LYS A 195 32.15 13.15 -22.18
N TRP A 196 32.62 12.56 -21.07
CA TRP A 196 32.36 13.00 -19.69
C TRP A 196 32.54 14.51 -19.42
N ALA A 197 33.53 15.16 -20.06
CA ALA A 197 33.74 16.60 -19.90
C ALA A 197 32.57 17.42 -20.47
N TRP A 198 32.02 17.04 -21.63
CA TRP A 198 30.83 17.65 -22.21
C TRP A 198 29.60 17.39 -21.36
N TRP A 199 29.41 16.14 -20.90
CA TRP A 199 28.29 15.76 -20.04
C TRP A 199 28.26 16.56 -18.73
N LYS A 200 29.42 16.78 -18.10
CA LYS A 200 29.51 17.57 -16.87
C LYS A 200 29.08 19.03 -17.09
N THR A 201 29.37 19.62 -18.25
CA THR A 201 28.88 20.96 -18.62
C THR A 201 27.38 20.94 -18.88
N PHE A 202 26.91 20.05 -19.75
CA PHE A 202 25.48 19.89 -20.09
C PHE A 202 24.59 19.69 -18.85
N VAL A 203 25.01 18.87 -17.89
CA VAL A 203 24.28 18.68 -16.62
C VAL A 203 24.32 19.92 -15.74
N ALA A 204 25.44 20.66 -15.70
CA ALA A 204 25.51 21.91 -14.94
C ALA A 204 24.56 22.97 -15.52
N ASP A 205 24.49 23.08 -16.84
CA ASP A 205 23.58 23.98 -17.54
C ASP A 205 22.11 23.57 -17.31
N PHE A 206 21.78 22.28 -17.48
CA PHE A 206 20.43 21.74 -17.26
C PHE A 206 19.92 21.98 -15.84
N VAL A 207 20.73 21.65 -14.83
CA VAL A 207 20.38 21.84 -13.40
C VAL A 207 20.38 23.33 -13.01
N SER A 208 20.98 24.23 -13.82
CA SER A 208 20.84 25.67 -13.61
C SER A 208 19.47 26.20 -14.01
N ILE A 209 18.70 25.48 -14.83
CA ILE A 209 17.39 25.87 -15.35
C ILE A 209 16.27 25.05 -14.67
N ILE A 210 16.37 23.72 -14.72
CA ILE A 210 15.34 22.79 -14.21
C ILE A 210 15.62 22.43 -12.73
N ASP A 211 14.63 22.56 -11.86
CA ASP A 211 14.76 22.13 -10.46
C ASP A 211 14.58 20.61 -10.32
N VAL A 212 15.71 19.91 -10.20
CA VAL A 212 15.82 18.46 -10.02
C VAL A 212 15.35 17.93 -8.66
N ASN A 213 14.88 18.81 -7.77
CA ASN A 213 14.35 18.48 -6.44
C ASN A 213 12.84 18.74 -6.35
N ALA A 214 12.36 19.84 -6.94
CA ALA A 214 10.94 20.19 -6.95
C ALA A 214 10.12 19.31 -7.92
N LEU A 215 10.70 18.97 -9.08
CA LEU A 215 10.08 18.11 -10.11
C LEU A 215 8.70 18.63 -10.61
N ASP A 216 8.55 19.94 -10.64
CA ASP A 216 7.38 20.68 -11.10
C ASP A 216 7.40 20.96 -12.62
N GLN A 217 8.61 21.14 -13.18
CA GLN A 217 8.89 21.40 -14.59
C GLN A 217 9.02 20.13 -15.46
N VAL A 218 8.77 18.94 -14.89
CA VAL A 218 8.88 17.65 -15.59
C VAL A 218 7.59 16.87 -15.50
N ASN A 219 7.32 16.05 -16.53
CA ASN A 219 6.08 15.28 -16.60
C ASN A 219 5.96 14.37 -15.37
N ARG A 220 4.81 14.40 -14.70
CA ARG A 220 4.58 13.75 -13.38
C ARG A 220 5.00 12.27 -13.30
N ARG A 221 5.08 11.55 -14.43
CA ARG A 221 5.73 10.23 -14.52
C ARG A 221 7.10 10.22 -13.81
N PHE A 222 7.94 11.22 -14.09
CA PHE A 222 9.31 11.33 -13.58
C PHE A 222 9.40 11.80 -12.11
N GLN A 223 8.28 11.91 -11.39
CA GLN A 223 8.30 11.94 -9.91
C GLN A 223 8.71 10.56 -9.33
N PHE A 224 8.75 9.52 -10.17
CA PHE A 224 9.22 8.18 -9.84
C PHE A 224 10.34 7.77 -10.82
N GLY A 225 11.50 7.37 -10.30
CA GLY A 225 12.56 6.75 -11.10
C GLY A 225 12.25 5.28 -11.41
N GLU A 226 12.89 4.37 -10.69
CA GLU A 226 12.71 2.92 -10.90
C GLU A 226 11.31 2.43 -10.49
N LEU A 227 10.59 1.82 -11.43
CA LEU A 227 9.25 1.29 -11.21
C LEU A 227 9.10 -0.18 -11.62
N ARG A 228 8.38 -0.96 -10.80
CA ARG A 228 8.17 -2.40 -11.02
C ARG A 228 7.12 -2.65 -12.09
N LEU A 229 7.54 -3.17 -13.24
CA LEU A 229 6.63 -3.57 -14.32
C LEU A 229 5.61 -4.62 -13.87
N GLY A 230 6.01 -5.53 -12.96
CA GLY A 230 5.09 -6.54 -12.39
C GLY A 230 3.89 -5.92 -11.69
N ARG A 231 4.12 -4.87 -10.89
CA ARG A 231 3.05 -4.18 -10.15
C ARG A 231 2.25 -3.22 -11.02
N ILE A 232 2.86 -2.59 -12.03
CA ILE A 232 2.13 -1.83 -13.07
C ILE A 232 1.17 -2.75 -13.84
N ASN A 233 1.61 -3.96 -14.20
CA ASN A 233 0.75 -4.98 -14.81
C ASN A 233 -0.44 -5.33 -13.89
N SER A 234 -0.24 -5.46 -12.58
CA SER A 234 -1.32 -5.69 -11.62
C SER A 234 -2.29 -4.50 -11.51
N ILE A 235 -1.78 -3.26 -11.44
CA ILE A 235 -2.60 -2.03 -11.44
C ILE A 235 -3.49 -1.98 -12.69
N TYR A 236 -2.92 -2.24 -13.86
CA TYR A 236 -3.67 -2.29 -15.12
C TYR A 236 -4.77 -3.36 -15.12
N ARG A 237 -4.46 -4.57 -14.66
CA ARG A 237 -5.43 -5.68 -14.62
C ARG A 237 -6.57 -5.48 -13.63
N ILE A 238 -6.32 -4.77 -12.52
CA ILE A 238 -7.33 -4.49 -11.48
C ILE A 238 -8.17 -3.27 -11.85
N ARG A 239 -7.54 -2.14 -12.22
CA ARG A 239 -8.25 -0.86 -12.48
C ARG A 239 -8.89 -0.80 -13.86
N LEU A 240 -8.30 -1.44 -14.86
CA LEU A 240 -8.79 -1.48 -16.25
C LEU A 240 -9.22 -2.91 -16.60
N PHE A 241 -9.93 -3.56 -15.67
CA PHE A 241 -10.36 -4.96 -15.76
C PHE A 241 -11.15 -5.26 -17.06
N PHE A 242 -12.00 -4.34 -17.50
CA PHE A 242 -12.82 -4.50 -18.71
C PHE A 242 -12.04 -4.32 -20.04
N THR A 243 -10.80 -3.83 -20.03
CA THR A 243 -10.03 -3.56 -21.27
C THR A 243 -8.62 -4.17 -21.31
N HIS A 244 -7.97 -4.42 -20.16
CA HIS A 244 -6.59 -4.88 -20.08
C HIS A 244 -6.35 -6.11 -19.16
N SER A 245 -7.40 -6.76 -18.66
CA SER A 245 -7.32 -7.93 -17.77
C SER A 245 -6.42 -9.07 -18.28
N ILE A 246 -6.48 -9.38 -19.59
CA ILE A 246 -5.61 -10.39 -20.21
C ILE A 246 -4.18 -9.85 -20.43
N ARG A 247 -4.05 -8.72 -21.14
CA ARG A 247 -2.77 -8.26 -21.72
C ARG A 247 -1.87 -7.48 -20.75
N GLY A 248 -2.46 -6.83 -19.73
CA GLY A 248 -1.73 -5.95 -18.82
C GLY A 248 -1.18 -4.70 -19.48
N TYR A 249 -0.09 -4.16 -18.91
CA TYR A 249 0.64 -3.00 -19.40
C TYR A 249 1.73 -3.35 -20.42
N LEU A 250 2.57 -4.35 -20.13
CA LEU A 250 3.48 -4.96 -21.10
C LEU A 250 3.37 -6.48 -21.04
N TYR A 251 3.11 -7.08 -22.20
CA TYR A 251 2.88 -8.51 -22.35
C TYR A 251 4.18 -9.27 -22.60
N GLY A 252 4.74 -9.87 -21.55
CA GLY A 252 5.91 -10.76 -21.68
C GLY A 252 5.51 -12.10 -22.30
N TYR A 253 5.85 -12.32 -23.57
CA TYR A 253 5.47 -13.50 -24.36
C TYR A 253 5.73 -14.85 -23.66
N ASN A 254 6.83 -14.98 -22.91
CA ASN A 254 7.24 -16.24 -22.29
C ASN A 254 6.64 -16.50 -20.88
N ARG A 255 5.57 -15.80 -20.49
CA ARG A 255 4.93 -16.00 -19.17
C ARG A 255 3.76 -16.98 -19.13
N TYR A 256 3.21 -17.41 -20.26
CA TYR A 256 2.05 -18.31 -20.26
C TYR A 256 2.40 -19.70 -19.70
N THR A 257 3.52 -20.27 -20.13
CA THR A 257 4.08 -21.53 -19.59
C THR A 257 4.36 -21.43 -18.09
N VAL A 258 5.13 -20.44 -17.64
CA VAL A 258 5.50 -20.27 -16.22
C VAL A 258 4.27 -19.96 -15.34
N PHE A 259 3.26 -19.27 -15.88
CA PHE A 259 1.99 -19.06 -15.19
C PHE A 259 1.23 -20.38 -15.01
N PHE A 260 1.04 -21.15 -16.11
CA PHE A 260 0.38 -22.45 -16.03
C PHE A 260 1.17 -23.41 -15.16
N GLU A 261 2.46 -23.65 -15.40
CA GLU A 261 3.33 -24.53 -14.59
C GLU A 261 3.22 -24.26 -13.07
N ARG A 262 3.20 -22.99 -12.64
CA ARG A 262 3.07 -22.61 -11.22
C ARG A 262 1.64 -22.52 -10.69
N LYS A 263 0.61 -22.55 -11.55
CA LYS A 263 -0.80 -22.45 -11.16
C LYS A 263 -1.66 -23.63 -11.59
N PHE A 264 -1.12 -24.61 -12.32
CA PHE A 264 -1.88 -25.71 -12.91
C PHE A 264 -2.60 -26.53 -11.83
N ALA A 265 -1.92 -26.86 -10.72
CA ALA A 265 -2.55 -27.54 -9.59
C ALA A 265 -3.72 -26.75 -8.96
N TRP A 266 -3.67 -25.41 -8.98
CA TRP A 266 -4.76 -24.56 -8.48
C TRP A 266 -5.89 -24.41 -9.50
N LEU A 267 -5.56 -24.17 -10.78
CA LEU A 267 -6.52 -24.11 -11.88
C LEU A 267 -7.26 -25.44 -12.05
N LEU A 268 -6.54 -26.57 -11.93
CA LEU A 268 -7.10 -27.92 -11.92
C LEU A 268 -7.99 -28.15 -10.69
N GLY A 269 -7.58 -27.71 -9.50
CA GLY A 269 -8.43 -27.77 -8.30
C GLY A 269 -9.74 -26.99 -8.46
N VAL A 270 -9.67 -25.77 -9.02
CA VAL A 270 -10.85 -24.96 -9.35
C VAL A 270 -11.71 -25.63 -10.43
N PHE A 271 -11.10 -26.20 -11.47
CA PHE A 271 -11.81 -26.91 -12.54
C PHE A 271 -12.52 -28.17 -12.02
N VAL A 272 -11.86 -28.97 -11.17
CA VAL A 272 -12.45 -30.14 -10.51
C VAL A 272 -13.60 -29.73 -9.57
N TYR A 273 -13.45 -28.64 -8.81
CA TYR A 273 -14.52 -28.10 -7.97
C TYR A 273 -15.74 -27.68 -8.80
N PHE A 274 -15.56 -26.89 -9.86
CA PHE A 274 -16.68 -26.52 -10.75
C PHE A 274 -17.30 -27.73 -11.44
N SER A 275 -16.50 -28.73 -11.83
CA SER A 275 -17.00 -29.97 -12.42
C SER A 275 -17.88 -30.74 -11.42
N LEU A 276 -17.45 -30.85 -10.15
CA LEU A 276 -18.21 -31.47 -9.08
C LEU A 276 -19.54 -30.74 -8.82
N VAL A 277 -19.51 -29.40 -8.74
CA VAL A 277 -20.71 -28.58 -8.53
C VAL A 277 -21.69 -28.72 -9.70
N LEU A 278 -21.21 -28.68 -10.95
CA LEU A 278 -22.06 -28.87 -12.13
C LEU A 278 -22.68 -30.27 -12.17
N SER A 279 -21.93 -31.32 -11.82
CA SER A 279 -22.47 -32.67 -11.69
C SER A 279 -23.53 -32.78 -10.59
N ALA A 280 -23.31 -32.13 -9.44
CA ALA A 280 -24.31 -32.08 -8.36
C ALA A 280 -25.58 -31.33 -8.76
N MET A 281 -25.47 -30.24 -9.52
CA MET A 281 -26.63 -29.51 -10.06
C MET A 281 -27.41 -30.34 -11.10
N GLN A 282 -26.73 -31.11 -11.95
CA GLN A 282 -27.37 -32.04 -12.88
C GLN A 282 -28.16 -33.12 -12.11
N VAL A 283 -27.57 -33.75 -11.10
CA VAL A 283 -28.28 -34.72 -10.23
C VAL A 283 -29.44 -34.07 -9.49
N GLY A 284 -29.30 -32.84 -9.02
CA GLY A 284 -30.37 -32.07 -8.37
C GLY A 284 -31.61 -31.88 -9.25
N SER A 285 -31.43 -31.75 -10.57
CA SER A 285 -32.57 -31.65 -11.53
C SER A 285 -33.28 -32.98 -11.84
N ILE A 286 -32.74 -34.12 -11.38
CA ILE A 286 -33.28 -35.46 -11.64
C ILE A 286 -34.14 -35.97 -10.46
N VAL A 287 -33.98 -35.39 -9.27
CA VAL A 287 -34.78 -35.76 -8.09
C VAL A 287 -36.14 -35.04 -8.12
N PRO A 288 -37.28 -35.77 -8.16
CA PRO A 288 -38.60 -35.13 -8.11
C PRO A 288 -38.85 -34.47 -6.75
N PRO A 289 -39.58 -33.33 -6.69
CA PRO A 289 -39.83 -32.62 -5.45
C PRO A 289 -40.67 -33.45 -4.48
N LEU A 290 -40.23 -33.53 -3.22
CA LEU A 290 -40.98 -34.18 -2.15
C LEU A 290 -42.22 -33.35 -1.81
N ASN A 291 -43.40 -33.96 -1.98
CA ASN A 291 -44.68 -33.39 -1.58
C ASN A 291 -45.03 -33.84 -0.14
N ASP A 292 -45.65 -32.97 0.64
CA ASP A 292 -45.56 -33.03 2.11
C ASP A 292 -46.64 -33.90 2.79
N ASN A 293 -46.34 -34.33 4.02
CA ASN A 293 -47.20 -35.01 5.02
C ASN A 293 -47.65 -36.47 4.73
N GLN A 294 -46.82 -37.44 5.16
CA GLN A 294 -47.13 -38.31 6.33
C GLN A 294 -45.87 -39.11 6.75
N GLY A 295 -45.72 -39.38 8.05
CA GLY A 295 -44.49 -39.95 8.66
C GLY A 295 -44.43 -41.50 8.71
N PRO A 296 -43.51 -42.11 9.48
CA PRO A 296 -42.56 -41.51 10.42
C PRO A 296 -41.08 -41.58 9.98
N LEU A 297 -40.20 -40.91 10.73
CA LEU A 297 -38.74 -40.96 10.52
C LEU A 297 -38.16 -42.36 10.75
N GLN A 298 -37.65 -43.01 9.70
CA GLN A 298 -36.64 -44.05 9.84
C GLN A 298 -35.24 -43.43 9.69
N SER A 299 -34.40 -43.61 10.71
CA SER A 299 -33.03 -43.10 10.73
C SER A 299 -32.14 -43.87 9.77
N LEU A 300 -31.55 -43.19 8.79
CA LEU A 300 -30.50 -43.76 7.94
C LEU A 300 -29.14 -43.82 8.69
N THR A 301 -29.11 -44.55 9.80
CA THR A 301 -27.86 -44.89 10.51
C THR A 301 -27.02 -45.80 9.64
N ILE A 302 -25.99 -45.25 9.01
CA ILE A 302 -24.96 -46.03 8.32
C ILE A 302 -24.19 -46.83 9.37
N PHE A 303 -24.42 -48.14 9.40
CA PHE A 303 -23.76 -49.04 10.35
C PHE A 303 -22.24 -49.15 10.07
N PRO A 304 -21.40 -49.21 11.11
CA PRO A 304 -20.01 -49.64 10.95
C PRO A 304 -19.95 -51.17 10.70
N PRO A 305 -19.01 -51.66 9.89
CA PRO A 305 -18.88 -53.09 9.62
C PRO A 305 -18.39 -53.85 10.86
N THR A 306 -19.19 -54.78 11.38
CA THR A 306 -18.81 -55.66 12.49
C THR A 306 -17.92 -56.82 12.00
N ILE A 307 -16.92 -57.15 12.82
CA ILE A 307 -15.93 -58.22 12.59
C ILE A 307 -16.60 -59.60 12.50
N ARG A 308 -16.04 -60.50 11.67
CA ARG A 308 -16.14 -61.95 11.86
C ARG A 308 -14.73 -62.55 12.02
N PRO A 309 -14.52 -63.51 12.93
CA PRO A 309 -13.22 -64.16 13.14
C PRO A 309 -13.05 -65.43 12.30
N LEU A 310 -11.79 -65.85 12.11
CA LEU A 310 -11.36 -67.24 12.00
C LEU A 310 -9.85 -67.32 12.30
N ASP A 311 -9.36 -68.52 12.62
CA ASP A 311 -8.17 -68.73 13.46
C ASP A 311 -6.89 -69.18 12.71
N ASP A 312 -5.77 -69.22 13.46
CA ASP A 312 -4.48 -69.91 13.19
C ASP A 312 -3.95 -69.98 11.74
N SER A 313 -2.72 -69.52 11.43
CA SER A 313 -1.52 -70.24 11.90
C SER A 313 -0.17 -69.56 11.56
N ASP A 314 0.67 -69.46 12.60
CA ASP A 314 2.11 -69.82 12.67
C ASP A 314 3.26 -69.04 11.96
N GLN A 315 4.42 -69.09 12.66
CA GLN A 315 5.83 -68.95 12.27
C GLN A 315 6.49 -67.61 11.80
N ARG A 316 7.40 -67.16 12.69
CA ARG A 316 8.81 -66.74 12.46
C ARG A 316 9.18 -65.32 11.98
N SER A 317 9.67 -64.58 12.96
CA SER A 317 10.62 -63.46 12.90
C SER A 317 12.06 -63.92 12.56
N PRO A 318 13.12 -63.05 12.55
CA PRO A 318 13.20 -61.58 12.45
C PRO A 318 14.25 -61.11 11.38
N ILE A 319 14.56 -59.81 11.30
CA ILE A 319 15.95 -59.27 11.46
C ILE A 319 15.99 -57.72 11.56
N ARG A 320 17.11 -57.21 12.10
CA ARG A 320 17.46 -55.81 12.43
C ARG A 320 17.59 -54.94 11.14
N LEU A 321 17.68 -53.61 11.13
CA LEU A 321 18.52 -52.67 11.91
C LEU A 321 18.01 -51.22 11.59
N GLY A 322 18.22 -50.13 12.35
CA GLY A 322 18.99 -49.87 13.57
C GLY A 322 18.55 -48.54 14.22
N SER A 323 19.33 -48.02 15.17
CA SER A 323 18.90 -46.95 16.10
C SER A 323 19.66 -45.62 15.93
N MET A 324 19.38 -44.69 16.86
CA MET A 324 20.18 -43.52 17.31
C MET A 324 19.65 -42.12 16.88
N PHE A 325 19.64 -41.10 17.74
CA PHE A 325 19.84 -41.07 19.20
C PHE A 325 19.08 -39.88 19.83
N LYS A 326 18.52 -40.06 21.05
CA LYS A 326 18.23 -38.94 21.96
C LYS A 326 19.48 -38.64 22.81
N ARG A 327 19.73 -37.39 23.16
CA ARG A 327 20.43 -37.05 24.41
C ARG A 327 19.75 -35.89 25.14
N SER A 328 19.45 -36.15 26.41
CA SER A 328 19.12 -35.18 27.45
C SER A 328 20.28 -35.16 28.47
N PHE A 329 20.37 -34.11 29.29
CA PHE A 329 20.26 -34.13 30.77
C PHE A 329 20.67 -32.77 31.36
N ALA A 330 20.58 -32.60 32.68
CA ALA A 330 20.53 -31.30 33.37
C ALA A 330 21.17 -31.36 34.79
N SER A 331 21.16 -30.22 35.50
CA SER A 331 21.55 -30.09 36.95
C SER A 331 23.07 -30.22 37.21
N LYS A 332 23.72 -29.71 38.27
CA LYS A 332 23.41 -28.90 39.49
C LYS A 332 24.76 -28.25 39.96
N ASP A 333 25.01 -27.45 41.01
CA ASP A 333 24.25 -26.87 42.14
C ASP A 333 25.04 -25.69 42.79
N ARG A 334 24.39 -24.62 43.27
CA ARG A 334 24.67 -23.93 44.58
C ARG A 334 23.86 -22.64 44.82
N ALA A 335 23.80 -22.23 46.09
CA ALA A 335 22.97 -21.13 46.58
C ALA A 335 23.74 -20.12 47.46
N GLY A 336 23.17 -18.94 47.65
CA GLY A 336 23.57 -17.94 48.65
C GLY A 336 22.37 -17.11 49.12
N LYS A 337 22.24 -16.88 50.43
CA LYS A 337 21.18 -16.06 51.05
C LYS A 337 21.78 -14.73 51.54
N SER A 338 21.01 -13.65 51.45
CA SER A 338 21.21 -12.44 52.26
C SER A 338 19.86 -11.78 52.57
N VAL A 339 19.85 -10.88 53.56
CA VAL A 339 18.63 -10.45 54.28
C VAL A 339 18.18 -9.05 53.83
N LYS A 340 16.88 -8.77 53.99
CA LYS A 340 16.29 -7.43 53.77
C LYS A 340 16.94 -6.36 54.68
N PRO A 341 16.87 -5.09 54.27
CA PRO A 341 16.34 -4.10 55.22
C PRO A 341 15.07 -3.42 54.69
N LEU A 342 14.24 -2.97 55.64
CA LEU A 342 13.04 -2.18 55.40
C LEU A 342 13.42 -0.68 55.42
N LYS A 343 13.01 0.12 54.44
CA LYS A 343 12.93 1.59 54.58
C LYS A 343 11.66 2.16 53.98
N ILE A 344 11.02 3.00 54.77
CA ILE A 344 9.85 3.80 54.43
C ILE A 344 10.35 5.14 53.86
N THR A 345 9.87 5.52 52.68
CA THR A 345 9.82 6.93 52.27
C THR A 345 8.52 7.16 51.48
N TYR A 346 7.68 8.06 51.96
CA TYR A 346 6.47 8.55 51.30
C TYR A 346 6.68 10.03 50.94
N ARG A 347 6.10 10.49 49.83
CA ARG A 347 6.31 11.83 49.20
C ARG A 347 7.77 12.14 48.82
N GLU A 348 8.04 12.24 47.52
CA GLU A 348 8.12 13.54 46.82
C GLU A 348 8.13 13.35 45.30
N GLY A 349 7.67 14.36 44.53
CA GLY A 349 7.62 14.31 43.07
C GLY A 349 6.46 15.09 42.43
N THR A 350 5.29 15.10 43.07
CA THR A 350 4.05 15.74 42.54
C THR A 350 4.01 17.28 42.63
N LYS A 351 5.14 17.95 42.92
CA LYS A 351 5.20 19.42 43.12
C LYS A 351 5.85 20.23 41.97
N LYS A 352 6.25 19.59 40.86
CA LYS A 352 6.80 20.29 39.67
C LYS A 352 5.91 20.23 38.42
N LYS A 353 4.58 20.14 38.60
CA LYS A 353 3.60 20.28 37.50
C LYS A 353 2.32 21.03 37.87
N MET A 354 2.44 21.97 38.81
CA MET A 354 1.35 22.84 39.31
C MET A 354 1.69 24.34 39.24
N GLN A 355 2.79 24.71 38.56
CA GLN A 355 3.33 26.08 38.51
C GLN A 355 3.57 26.56 37.07
N GLU A 356 2.88 25.99 36.08
CA GLU A 356 3.03 26.26 34.64
C GLU A 356 1.67 26.33 33.92
N SER A 357 0.57 26.52 34.66
CA SER A 357 -0.80 26.50 34.13
C SER A 357 -1.64 27.69 34.61
N LEU A 358 -1.02 28.87 34.73
CA LEU A 358 -1.68 30.10 35.22
C LEU A 358 -1.95 31.16 34.13
N ASP A 359 -1.50 30.95 32.89
CA ASP A 359 -1.73 31.87 31.75
C ASP A 359 -2.41 31.14 30.57
N SER A 360 -3.70 30.81 30.74
CA SER A 360 -4.65 30.49 29.66
C SER A 360 -6.09 30.52 30.19
N PRO A 361 -7.09 30.87 29.35
CA PRO A 361 -8.47 31.09 29.82
C PRO A 361 -9.17 29.81 30.30
N MET A 362 -10.10 30.00 31.25
CA MET A 362 -10.80 28.91 31.95
C MET A 362 -11.63 28.03 31.02
N VAL A 363 -11.41 26.71 31.12
CA VAL A 363 -12.37 25.67 30.68
C VAL A 363 -13.10 25.14 31.91
N ALA A 364 -14.42 24.95 31.82
CA ALA A 364 -15.26 24.57 32.95
C ALA A 364 -14.98 23.15 33.49
N SER A 365 -15.24 22.97 34.79
CA SER A 365 -15.03 21.70 35.51
C SER A 365 -16.07 20.64 35.10
N PRO A 366 -15.69 19.47 34.56
CA PRO A 366 -16.62 18.50 33.95
C PRO A 366 -17.32 17.59 34.98
N LEU A 367 -17.76 18.15 36.11
CA LEU A 367 -18.41 17.45 37.23
C LEU A 367 -19.67 18.18 37.75
N THR A 368 -20.16 19.18 37.00
CA THR A 368 -21.34 20.00 37.37
C THR A 368 -22.47 19.94 36.33
N SER A 369 -22.30 19.17 35.26
CA SER A 369 -23.31 18.94 34.21
C SER A 369 -24.43 18.01 34.69
N PRO A 370 -25.64 18.08 34.10
CA PRO A 370 -26.69 17.11 34.36
C PRO A 370 -26.26 15.68 33.98
N ILE A 371 -26.78 14.70 34.70
CA ILE A 371 -26.47 13.28 34.51
C ILE A 371 -27.51 12.66 33.56
N ILE A 372 -27.03 12.20 32.42
CA ILE A 372 -27.83 11.45 31.44
C ILE A 372 -27.87 9.98 31.84
N THR A 373 -29.06 9.37 31.79
CA THR A 373 -29.22 7.93 31.97
C THR A 373 -29.25 7.22 30.61
N MET A 374 -28.42 6.20 30.44
CA MET A 374 -28.37 5.40 29.21
C MET A 374 -28.77 3.95 29.50
N VAL A 375 -29.54 3.32 28.61
CA VAL A 375 -30.00 1.93 28.70
C VAL A 375 -29.33 1.12 27.61
N VAL A 376 -28.61 0.06 27.99
CA VAL A 376 -27.53 -0.50 27.16
C VAL A 376 -27.65 -2.02 27.06
N GLY A 377 -27.57 -2.53 25.83
CA GLY A 377 -27.62 -3.95 25.53
C GLY A 377 -28.98 -4.61 25.79
N ARG A 378 -29.00 -5.92 25.55
CA ARG A 378 -30.20 -6.78 25.71
C ARG A 378 -30.69 -6.82 27.14
N ASP A 379 -29.77 -6.83 28.09
CA ASP A 379 -30.03 -6.83 29.54
C ASP A 379 -30.54 -5.48 30.08
N GLN A 380 -30.70 -4.47 29.20
CA GLN A 380 -31.18 -3.11 29.53
C GLN A 380 -30.38 -2.46 30.68
N ARG A 381 -29.07 -2.72 30.72
CA ARG A 381 -28.18 -2.29 31.81
C ARG A 381 -28.08 -0.76 31.84
N LEU A 382 -28.29 -0.20 33.03
CA LEU A 382 -28.30 1.25 33.22
C LEU A 382 -26.88 1.79 33.43
N PHE A 383 -26.54 2.84 32.69
CA PHE A 383 -25.34 3.65 32.86
C PHE A 383 -25.73 5.10 33.12
N ALA A 384 -24.86 5.81 33.85
CA ALA A 384 -25.04 7.22 34.19
C ALA A 384 -23.76 7.99 33.86
N ALA A 385 -23.87 9.11 33.13
CA ALA A 385 -22.73 9.94 32.76
C ALA A 385 -23.12 11.42 32.63
N HIS A 386 -22.16 12.32 32.88
CA HIS A 386 -22.36 13.76 32.75
C HIS A 386 -22.52 14.16 31.27
N GLU A 387 -23.47 15.05 30.97
CA GLU A 387 -23.77 15.52 29.61
C GLU A 387 -22.51 16.05 28.89
N ASP A 388 -21.69 16.89 29.54
CA ASP A 388 -20.46 17.45 28.95
C ASP A 388 -19.40 16.39 28.61
N VAL A 389 -19.47 15.21 29.21
CA VAL A 389 -18.54 14.10 28.96
C VAL A 389 -19.05 13.23 27.81
N LEU A 390 -20.36 13.01 27.71
CA LEU A 390 -20.98 12.34 26.56
C LEU A 390 -20.84 13.18 25.29
N CYS A 391 -21.08 14.49 25.37
CA CYS A 391 -20.98 15.43 24.23
C CYS A 391 -19.56 15.61 23.65
N ARG A 392 -18.55 14.95 24.21
CA ARG A 392 -17.22 14.78 23.59
C ARG A 392 -17.25 13.81 22.39
N ALA A 393 -18.24 12.94 22.33
CA ALA A 393 -18.52 12.08 21.18
C ALA A 393 -19.56 12.77 20.26
N PRO A 394 -19.24 13.03 18.97
CA PRO A 394 -20.17 13.65 18.02
C PRO A 394 -21.57 13.02 17.97
N PHE A 395 -21.66 11.68 18.10
CA PHE A 395 -22.94 10.96 18.13
C PHE A 395 -23.85 11.41 19.29
N PHE A 396 -23.35 11.38 20.54
CA PHE A 396 -24.15 11.81 21.69
C PHE A 396 -24.40 13.32 21.66
N ALA A 397 -23.46 14.12 21.16
CA ALA A 397 -23.62 15.57 20.98
C ALA A 397 -24.71 15.95 19.95
N ALA A 398 -25.03 15.06 19.00
CA ALA A 398 -26.21 15.18 18.15
C ALA A 398 -27.46 14.69 18.89
N SER A 399 -27.47 13.43 19.36
CA SER A 399 -28.65 12.81 19.98
C SER A 399 -29.21 13.60 21.18
N LEU A 400 -28.37 14.28 21.96
CA LEU A 400 -28.78 15.07 23.12
C LEU A 400 -29.26 16.49 22.77
N LYS A 401 -28.96 16.99 21.56
CA LYS A 401 -29.58 18.21 21.01
C LYS A 401 -30.99 17.93 20.49
N ASP A 402 -31.18 16.79 19.82
CA ASP A 402 -32.50 16.41 19.29
C ASP A 402 -33.50 16.20 20.43
N GLN A 403 -33.06 15.60 21.55
CA GLN A 403 -33.85 15.46 22.79
C GLN A 403 -34.12 16.78 23.55
N PHE A 404 -33.57 17.93 23.13
CA PHE A 404 -33.78 19.21 23.84
C PHE A 404 -35.24 19.70 23.79
N PHE A 405 -36.03 19.22 22.82
CA PHE A 405 -37.45 19.59 22.65
C PHE A 405 -38.44 18.66 23.37
N GLU A 406 -37.98 17.55 23.96
CA GLU A 406 -38.83 16.64 24.72
C GLU A 406 -38.84 17.00 26.21
N ALA A 407 -40.03 17.22 26.80
CA ALA A 407 -40.19 17.62 28.21
C ALA A 407 -39.94 16.49 29.24
N GLY A 408 -39.09 15.52 28.90
CA GLY A 408 -38.78 14.34 29.71
C GLY A 408 -37.35 14.34 30.26
N ALA A 409 -37.06 13.39 31.15
CA ALA A 409 -35.69 13.15 31.60
C ALA A 409 -34.86 12.54 30.45
N LYS A 410 -33.90 13.30 29.90
CA LYS A 410 -33.00 12.90 28.80
C LYS A 410 -32.48 11.47 28.99
N LYS A 411 -32.78 10.60 28.03
CA LYS A 411 -32.54 9.15 28.14
C LYS A 411 -32.14 8.56 26.79
N VAL A 412 -30.95 7.97 26.74
CA VAL A 412 -30.42 7.32 25.53
C VAL A 412 -30.67 5.83 25.60
N LYS A 413 -31.10 5.21 24.49
CA LYS A 413 -31.23 3.76 24.36
C LYS A 413 -30.19 3.26 23.34
N LEU A 414 -29.44 2.24 23.72
CA LEU A 414 -28.36 1.63 22.93
C LEU A 414 -28.56 0.09 22.95
N PRO A 415 -29.57 -0.44 22.23
CA PRO A 415 -29.90 -1.86 22.29
C PRO A 415 -28.83 -2.76 21.68
N ASP A 416 -28.13 -2.28 20.65
CA ASP A 416 -27.13 -3.02 19.85
C ASP A 416 -25.70 -2.89 20.40
N GLU A 417 -25.54 -2.36 21.62
CA GLU A 417 -24.24 -2.05 22.24
C GLU A 417 -24.00 -2.91 23.47
N GLU A 418 -22.86 -3.60 23.52
CA GLU A 418 -22.50 -4.41 24.67
C GLU A 418 -22.07 -3.52 25.87
N PRO A 419 -22.60 -3.75 27.09
CA PRO A 419 -22.28 -2.95 28.27
C PRO A 419 -20.78 -2.82 28.57
N GLU A 420 -20.03 -3.88 28.35
CA GLU A 420 -18.58 -3.93 28.55
C GLU A 420 -17.82 -3.02 27.59
N ILE A 421 -18.31 -2.88 26.35
CA ILE A 421 -17.72 -2.04 25.31
C ILE A 421 -18.02 -0.57 25.61
N LEU A 422 -19.27 -0.25 25.94
CA LEU A 422 -19.64 1.10 26.37
C LEU A 422 -18.88 1.52 27.63
N SER A 423 -18.66 0.62 28.58
CA SER A 423 -17.84 0.89 29.77
C SER A 423 -16.41 1.34 29.42
N CYS A 424 -15.81 0.77 28.37
CA CYS A 424 -14.50 1.20 27.86
C CYS A 424 -14.56 2.60 27.25
N ILE A 425 -15.63 2.89 26.50
CA ILE A 425 -15.82 4.18 25.83
C ILE A 425 -16.05 5.29 26.85
N LEU A 426 -16.90 5.06 27.86
CA LEU A 426 -17.07 5.98 28.98
C LEU A 426 -15.76 6.18 29.75
N GLU A 427 -15.00 5.13 30.02
CA GLU A 427 -13.70 5.26 30.68
C GLU A 427 -12.72 6.13 29.86
N PHE A 428 -12.66 5.92 28.54
CA PHE A 428 -11.90 6.76 27.63
C PHE A 428 -12.39 8.23 27.63
N LEU A 429 -13.70 8.48 27.59
CA LEU A 429 -14.25 9.84 27.60
C LEU A 429 -13.94 10.60 28.89
N TYR A 430 -13.81 9.91 30.03
CA TYR A 430 -13.36 10.50 31.30
C TYR A 430 -11.84 10.63 31.43
N LYS A 431 -11.04 9.65 30.97
CA LYS A 431 -9.62 9.50 31.33
C LYS A 431 -8.62 9.63 30.17
N GLY A 432 -9.08 9.60 28.92
CA GLY A 432 -8.25 9.51 27.71
C GLY A 432 -7.66 8.11 27.43
N ASP A 433 -7.94 7.12 28.28
CA ASP A 433 -7.53 5.72 28.13
C ASP A 433 -8.57 4.80 28.81
N TYR A 434 -8.61 3.52 28.43
CA TYR A 434 -9.48 2.48 28.99
C TYR A 434 -8.67 1.28 29.49
N TYR A 435 -9.22 0.43 30.36
CA TYR A 435 -8.50 -0.74 30.89
C TYR A 435 -8.43 -1.92 29.89
N PRO A 436 -7.28 -2.61 29.71
CA PRO A 436 -5.97 -2.34 30.31
C PRO A 436 -5.30 -1.11 29.69
N ARG A 437 -4.67 -0.30 30.54
CA ARG A 437 -4.04 0.97 30.13
C ARG A 437 -2.73 0.76 29.36
N LEU A 438 -2.34 1.77 28.61
CA LEU A 438 -1.13 1.74 27.78
C LEU A 438 0.08 2.33 28.53
N LEU A 439 1.08 1.50 28.86
CA LEU A 439 2.24 1.87 29.68
C LEU A 439 3.54 1.93 28.84
N GLN A 440 4.35 2.99 29.01
CA GLN A 440 5.68 3.08 28.39
C GLN A 440 6.77 2.57 29.34
N ASN A 441 7.44 1.49 28.95
CA ASN A 441 8.59 0.94 29.64
C ASN A 441 9.86 1.74 29.31
N LYS A 442 10.05 2.86 30.03
CA LYS A 442 11.18 3.80 29.86
C LYS A 442 12.59 3.18 29.93
N ARG A 443 12.73 1.92 30.37
CA ARG A 443 14.03 1.19 30.40
C ARG A 443 14.33 0.43 29.11
N ARG A 444 13.34 0.22 28.25
CA ARG A 444 13.43 -0.54 26.99
C ARG A 444 12.92 0.24 25.78
N ASP A 445 12.32 1.40 26.02
CA ASP A 445 11.47 2.18 25.11
C ASP A 445 10.37 1.35 24.41
N THR A 446 9.91 0.30 25.10
CA THR A 446 8.78 -0.53 24.68
C THR A 446 7.46 0.00 25.24
N TRP A 447 6.37 -0.31 24.55
CA TRP A 447 5.02 -0.06 25.03
C TRP A 447 4.36 -1.40 25.38
N GLU A 448 3.77 -1.46 26.57
CA GLU A 448 3.24 -2.67 27.19
C GLU A 448 1.83 -2.37 27.72
N LEU A 449 0.96 -3.38 27.75
CA LEU A 449 -0.37 -3.24 28.38
C LEU A 449 -0.25 -3.43 29.89
N GLU A 450 -1.08 -2.73 30.65
CA GLU A 450 -1.27 -2.97 32.07
C GLU A 450 -1.65 -4.44 32.34
N ASP A 451 -1.10 -5.00 33.41
CA ASP A 451 -1.26 -6.40 33.88
C ASP A 451 -0.88 -7.53 32.89
N ALA A 452 -0.27 -7.21 31.73
CA ALA A 452 0.11 -8.15 30.67
C ALA A 452 1.12 -9.27 31.03
N HIS A 453 1.57 -9.36 32.28
CA HIS A 453 2.48 -10.39 32.79
C HIS A 453 1.99 -11.05 34.11
N ASP A 454 0.87 -10.60 34.70
CA ASP A 454 0.46 -11.03 36.04
C ASP A 454 -1.07 -11.18 36.18
N PRO A 455 -1.68 -12.25 35.61
CA PRO A 455 -3.14 -12.46 35.52
C PRO A 455 -3.83 -12.74 36.86
N LYS A 456 -3.18 -12.41 37.98
CA LYS A 456 -3.68 -12.57 39.36
C LYS A 456 -3.94 -11.24 40.08
N LYS A 457 -3.71 -10.11 39.42
CA LYS A 457 -4.03 -8.76 39.93
C LYS A 457 -5.16 -8.09 39.17
N GLY A 458 -6.22 -8.84 38.88
CA GLY A 458 -7.43 -8.28 38.28
C GLY A 458 -7.97 -7.09 39.08
N GLY A 459 -7.83 -5.89 38.52
CA GLY A 459 -8.61 -4.73 38.93
C GLY A 459 -10.10 -4.96 38.66
N ARG A 460 -10.93 -3.94 38.90
CA ARG A 460 -12.40 -4.07 38.81
C ARG A 460 -12.95 -4.12 37.36
N GLY A 461 -12.11 -4.43 36.38
CA GLY A 461 -12.46 -4.57 34.97
C GLY A 461 -11.77 -5.79 34.34
N SER A 462 -12.40 -6.39 33.34
CA SER A 462 -11.85 -7.53 32.60
C SER A 462 -10.60 -7.14 31.82
N SER A 463 -9.55 -7.95 31.94
CA SER A 463 -8.30 -7.85 31.17
C SER A 463 -8.34 -8.67 29.88
N ASP A 464 -9.49 -9.22 29.50
CA ASP A 464 -9.60 -10.21 28.45
C ASP A 464 -9.41 -9.60 27.06
N SER A 465 -8.61 -10.28 26.24
CA SER A 465 -8.33 -9.90 24.85
C SER A 465 -9.56 -10.07 23.95
N THR A 466 -10.49 -10.93 24.33
CA THR A 466 -11.68 -11.30 23.55
C THR A 466 -12.98 -11.13 24.33
N ILE A 467 -14.03 -10.70 23.64
CA ILE A 467 -15.42 -10.66 24.10
C ILE A 467 -16.23 -11.68 23.29
N TYR A 468 -17.26 -12.29 23.89
CA TYR A 468 -18.23 -13.11 23.15
C TYR A 468 -19.33 -12.19 22.61
N LEU A 469 -19.60 -12.22 21.30
CA LEU A 469 -20.74 -11.52 20.71
C LEU A 469 -21.81 -12.54 20.28
N PRO A 470 -23.04 -12.46 20.81
CA PRO A 470 -24.13 -13.36 20.43
C PRO A 470 -24.41 -13.37 18.92
N ASP A 471 -24.42 -12.20 18.27
CA ASP A 471 -24.75 -12.07 16.84
C ASP A 471 -23.66 -12.60 15.91
N VAL A 472 -22.41 -12.73 16.41
CA VAL A 472 -21.29 -13.34 15.68
C VAL A 472 -21.14 -14.83 16.05
N GLY A 473 -21.98 -15.33 16.98
CA GLY A 473 -21.97 -16.72 17.45
C GLY A 473 -20.66 -17.15 18.13
N GLY A 474 -19.83 -16.22 18.62
CA GLY A 474 -18.49 -16.57 19.08
C GLY A 474 -17.64 -15.42 19.61
N HIS A 475 -16.41 -15.77 19.99
CA HIS A 475 -15.43 -14.81 20.49
C HIS A 475 -14.78 -14.00 19.36
N VAL A 476 -14.71 -12.68 19.58
CA VAL A 476 -14.00 -11.68 18.78
C VAL A 476 -13.07 -10.86 19.68
N LEU A 477 -12.13 -10.13 19.09
CA LEU A 477 -11.19 -9.25 19.77
C LEU A 477 -11.91 -8.03 20.37
N ARG A 478 -11.76 -7.84 21.68
CA ARG A 478 -12.43 -6.75 22.43
C ARG A 478 -12.04 -5.38 21.89
N ASP A 479 -10.76 -5.15 21.63
CA ASP A 479 -10.26 -3.89 21.05
C ASP A 479 -10.86 -3.60 19.66
N THR A 480 -11.26 -4.62 18.90
CA THR A 480 -11.88 -4.46 17.58
C THR A 480 -13.35 -4.03 17.69
N VAL A 481 -14.08 -4.55 18.66
CA VAL A 481 -15.46 -4.10 18.95
C VAL A 481 -15.43 -2.66 19.47
N ILE A 482 -14.46 -2.32 20.34
CA ILE A 482 -14.19 -0.94 20.76
C ILE A 482 -13.84 -0.04 19.56
N TYR A 483 -13.07 -0.53 18.58
CA TYR A 483 -12.75 0.23 17.35
C TYR A 483 -14.01 0.53 16.51
N CYS A 484 -14.88 -0.45 16.29
CA CYS A 484 -16.09 -0.26 15.48
C CYS A 484 -17.09 0.67 16.19
N ALA A 485 -17.24 0.54 17.52
CA ALA A 485 -18.01 1.47 18.31
C ALA A 485 -17.38 2.89 18.32
N ALA A 486 -16.05 3.00 18.36
CA ALA A 486 -15.37 4.28 18.26
C ALA A 486 -15.60 4.98 16.91
N GLU A 487 -15.71 4.25 15.80
CA GLU A 487 -16.17 4.79 14.51
C GLU A 487 -17.62 5.28 14.60
N LYS A 488 -18.54 4.44 15.09
CA LYS A 488 -19.96 4.76 15.30
C LYS A 488 -20.19 6.01 16.15
N TYR A 489 -19.33 6.25 17.16
CA TYR A 489 -19.39 7.42 18.04
C TYR A 489 -18.58 8.64 17.57
N GLY A 490 -17.76 8.53 16.51
CA GLY A 490 -16.91 9.61 15.99
C GLY A 490 -15.62 9.87 16.78
N LEU A 491 -15.07 8.85 17.45
CA LEU A 491 -13.94 8.94 18.38
C LEU A 491 -12.62 8.46 17.75
N GLU A 492 -12.08 9.24 16.83
CA GLU A 492 -10.88 8.91 16.04
C GLU A 492 -9.61 8.64 16.87
N GLU A 493 -9.40 9.31 18.02
CA GLU A 493 -8.27 8.96 18.91
C GLU A 493 -8.47 7.60 19.61
N LEU A 494 -9.72 7.22 19.90
CA LEU A 494 -10.04 5.89 20.47
C LEU A 494 -9.80 4.78 19.44
N LYS A 495 -10.13 5.00 18.16
CA LYS A 495 -9.77 4.09 17.06
C LYS A 495 -8.26 3.82 17.04
N ARG A 496 -7.44 4.87 17.10
CA ARG A 496 -5.97 4.73 17.11
C ARG A 496 -5.45 4.02 18.37
N LEU A 497 -6.00 4.34 19.54
CA LEU A 497 -5.68 3.70 20.80
C LEU A 497 -6.00 2.20 20.76
N ALA A 498 -7.20 1.84 20.33
CA ALA A 498 -7.66 0.45 20.25
C ALA A 498 -6.83 -0.39 19.27
N LEU A 499 -6.57 0.12 18.06
CA LEU A 499 -5.72 -0.55 17.07
C LEU A 499 -4.28 -0.76 17.56
N ARG A 500 -3.77 0.19 18.38
CA ARG A 500 -2.45 0.08 19.02
C ARG A 500 -2.44 -0.99 20.12
N LYS A 501 -3.48 -1.08 20.95
CA LYS A 501 -3.59 -2.12 21.99
C LYS A 501 -3.77 -3.51 21.40
N GLN A 502 -4.62 -3.65 20.38
CA GLN A 502 -4.79 -4.87 19.60
C GLN A 502 -3.44 -5.40 19.06
N GLY A 503 -2.56 -4.50 18.60
CA GLY A 503 -1.20 -4.83 18.15
C GLY A 503 -0.23 -5.31 19.24
N LEU A 504 -0.51 -5.04 20.52
CA LEU A 504 0.28 -5.48 21.68
C LEU A 504 -0.22 -6.78 22.31
N GLN A 505 -1.43 -7.23 21.96
CA GLN A 505 -1.97 -8.50 22.46
C GLN A 505 -1.18 -9.71 21.95
N SER A 506 -1.13 -10.78 22.75
CA SER A 506 -0.49 -12.04 22.38
C SER A 506 -1.33 -13.24 22.85
N GLY A 507 -1.06 -14.44 22.30
CA GLY A 507 -1.82 -15.66 22.64
C GLY A 507 -3.24 -15.75 22.05
N VAL A 508 -3.68 -14.76 21.27
CA VAL A 508 -5.02 -14.71 20.63
C VAL A 508 -5.24 -15.92 19.72
N GLN A 509 -6.43 -16.53 19.83
CA GLN A 509 -6.81 -17.69 19.01
C GLN A 509 -7.10 -17.32 17.56
N VAL A 510 -6.86 -18.27 16.66
CA VAL A 510 -6.72 -18.06 15.21
C VAL A 510 -8.07 -17.93 14.50
N ASP A 511 -9.09 -18.61 15.02
CA ASP A 511 -10.50 -18.44 14.68
C ASP A 511 -11.03 -17.06 15.10
N ALA A 512 -10.72 -16.61 16.33
CA ALA A 512 -11.13 -15.30 16.83
C ALA A 512 -10.57 -14.16 15.96
N ILE A 513 -9.34 -14.29 15.45
CA ILE A 513 -8.77 -13.32 14.51
C ILE A 513 -9.62 -13.20 13.23
N LEU A 514 -10.12 -14.30 12.65
CA LEU A 514 -10.95 -14.24 11.44
C LEU A 514 -12.37 -13.73 11.72
N ARG A 515 -13.03 -14.16 12.81
CA ARG A 515 -14.33 -13.59 13.19
C ARG A 515 -14.25 -12.08 13.40
N SER A 516 -13.18 -11.62 14.08
CA SER A 516 -12.95 -10.19 14.31
C SER A 516 -12.65 -9.44 13.01
N ALA A 517 -11.97 -10.08 12.06
CA ALA A 517 -11.73 -9.51 10.74
C ALA A 517 -13.04 -9.38 9.93
N ARG A 518 -13.93 -10.39 9.95
CA ARG A 518 -15.27 -10.27 9.34
C ARG A 518 -16.07 -9.16 10.02
N TYR A 519 -16.21 -9.20 11.34
CA TYR A 519 -16.91 -8.17 12.12
C TYR A 519 -16.41 -6.75 11.82
N ALA A 520 -15.09 -6.56 11.74
CA ALA A 520 -14.49 -5.28 11.35
C ALA A 520 -14.86 -4.82 9.93
N TYR A 521 -14.91 -5.73 8.97
CA TYR A 521 -15.31 -5.40 7.59
C TYR A 521 -16.80 -5.08 7.46
N ASP A 522 -17.64 -5.76 8.25
CA ASP A 522 -19.10 -5.59 8.22
C ASP A 522 -19.54 -4.33 9.00
N ASN A 523 -18.77 -3.89 9.99
CA ASN A 523 -19.08 -2.75 10.86
C ASN A 523 -18.20 -1.49 10.62
N THR A 524 -17.36 -1.44 9.57
CA THR A 524 -16.58 -0.23 9.22
C THR A 524 -16.57 0.08 7.72
N PRO A 525 -16.64 1.38 7.34
CA PRO A 525 -16.71 1.80 5.94
C PRO A 525 -15.44 1.45 5.14
N ASP A 526 -15.57 1.46 3.81
CA ASP A 526 -14.48 1.14 2.88
C ASP A 526 -13.27 2.09 2.96
N THR A 527 -13.42 3.24 3.62
CA THR A 527 -12.34 4.18 3.95
C THR A 527 -11.35 3.63 4.98
N GLU A 528 -11.72 2.64 5.80
CA GLU A 528 -10.89 2.13 6.91
C GLU A 528 -9.76 1.16 6.51
N SER A 529 -9.01 1.59 5.50
CA SER A 529 -7.75 1.01 5.02
C SER A 529 -6.75 0.68 6.13
N ARG A 530 -6.71 1.45 7.24
CA ARG A 530 -5.79 1.21 8.37
C ARG A 530 -6.15 -0.06 9.16
N LEU A 531 -7.41 -0.21 9.54
CA LEU A 531 -7.92 -1.39 10.24
C LEU A 531 -7.76 -2.64 9.36
N ARG A 532 -8.13 -2.50 8.08
CA ARG A 532 -8.05 -3.58 7.08
C ARG A 532 -6.60 -4.01 6.85
N ALA A 533 -5.67 -3.09 6.61
CA ALA A 533 -4.24 -3.40 6.47
C ALA A 533 -3.65 -4.08 7.72
N HIS A 534 -4.05 -3.68 8.93
CA HIS A 534 -3.65 -4.35 10.17
C HIS A 534 -4.11 -5.82 10.19
N TYR A 535 -5.37 -6.09 9.84
CA TYR A 535 -5.89 -7.45 9.76
C TYR A 535 -5.19 -8.31 8.72
N LEU A 536 -5.00 -7.79 7.50
CA LEU A 536 -4.33 -8.50 6.42
C LEU A 536 -2.90 -8.87 6.82
N ALA A 537 -2.16 -7.94 7.45
CA ALA A 537 -0.83 -8.20 7.99
C ALA A 537 -0.83 -9.22 9.14
N LEU A 538 -1.80 -9.15 10.06
CA LEU A 538 -1.97 -10.11 11.16
C LEU A 538 -2.25 -11.53 10.64
N ILE A 539 -3.12 -11.66 9.65
CA ILE A 539 -3.47 -12.94 9.02
C ILE A 539 -2.27 -13.54 8.28
N ILE A 540 -1.58 -12.74 7.46
CA ILE A 540 -0.37 -13.15 6.72
C ILE A 540 0.77 -13.54 7.67
N ARG A 541 0.93 -12.85 8.81
CA ARG A 541 1.90 -13.19 9.87
C ARG A 541 1.57 -14.54 10.52
N SER A 542 0.29 -14.81 10.80
CA SER A 542 -0.19 -16.04 11.45
C SER A 542 -0.42 -17.24 10.50
N ARG A 543 -0.14 -17.10 9.19
CA ARG A 543 -0.41 -18.11 8.14
C ARG A 543 0.01 -19.56 8.44
N LYS A 544 1.09 -19.76 9.21
CA LYS A 544 1.56 -21.11 9.60
C LYS A 544 0.53 -21.82 10.49
N THR A 545 -0.16 -21.09 11.36
CA THR A 545 -1.15 -21.65 12.28
C THR A 545 -2.47 -21.90 11.54
N PHE A 546 -2.90 -20.97 10.68
CA PHE A 546 -4.06 -21.15 9.79
C PHE A 546 -3.97 -22.42 8.94
N LYS A 547 -2.80 -22.70 8.35
CA LYS A 547 -2.58 -23.94 7.57
C LYS A 547 -2.74 -25.22 8.40
N ARG A 548 -2.54 -25.16 9.72
CA ARG A 548 -2.65 -26.31 10.63
C ARG A 548 -4.06 -26.45 11.23
N SER A 549 -4.80 -25.37 11.39
CA SER A 549 -6.12 -25.38 12.03
C SER A 549 -7.28 -25.65 11.07
N GLY A 550 -7.09 -25.54 9.75
CA GLY A 550 -8.15 -25.70 8.75
C GLY A 550 -9.17 -24.54 8.73
N THR A 551 -9.29 -23.76 9.81
CA THR A 551 -10.24 -22.66 10.00
C THR A 551 -10.26 -21.64 8.86
N MET A 552 -9.13 -21.41 8.17
CA MET A 552 -9.08 -20.52 7.00
C MET A 552 -9.83 -21.06 5.77
N GLN A 553 -9.94 -22.38 5.60
CA GLN A 553 -10.73 -22.96 4.50
C GLN A 553 -12.22 -22.72 4.72
N MET A 554 -12.76 -23.17 5.86
CA MET A 554 -14.15 -22.98 6.27
C MET A 554 -14.57 -21.50 6.21
N GLU A 555 -13.70 -20.58 6.63
CA GLU A 555 -13.99 -19.15 6.58
C GLU A 555 -13.92 -18.55 5.16
N MET A 556 -13.08 -19.11 4.28
CA MET A 556 -13.05 -18.73 2.86
C MET A 556 -14.25 -19.29 2.08
N GLU A 557 -14.75 -20.48 2.45
CA GLU A 557 -15.96 -21.09 1.88
C GLU A 557 -17.21 -20.25 2.18
N ASN A 558 -17.28 -19.62 3.36
CA ASN A 558 -18.29 -18.61 3.71
C ASN A 558 -18.14 -17.27 2.95
N GLY A 559 -16.99 -17.01 2.34
CA GLY A 559 -16.74 -15.82 1.52
C GLY A 559 -16.76 -14.48 2.27
N GLY A 560 -16.81 -13.39 1.49
CA GLY A 560 -16.81 -12.00 1.95
C GLY A 560 -15.63 -11.17 1.44
N LYS A 561 -15.76 -9.83 1.49
CA LYS A 561 -14.80 -8.86 0.95
C LYS A 561 -13.38 -9.01 1.52
N LEU A 562 -13.29 -9.40 2.79
CA LEU A 562 -12.04 -9.75 3.48
C LEU A 562 -11.15 -10.70 2.67
N PHE A 563 -11.72 -11.68 1.96
CA PHE A 563 -10.95 -12.68 1.23
C PHE A 563 -10.45 -12.20 -0.13
N PHE A 564 -11.14 -11.24 -0.76
CA PHE A 564 -10.60 -10.53 -1.92
C PHE A 564 -9.38 -9.68 -1.51
N ASP A 565 -9.52 -8.88 -0.45
CA ASP A 565 -8.42 -8.05 0.06
C ASP A 565 -7.25 -8.92 0.57
N LEU A 566 -7.53 -10.08 1.17
CA LEU A 566 -6.52 -11.07 1.58
C LEU A 566 -5.82 -11.71 0.39
N PHE A 567 -6.55 -12.06 -0.68
CA PHE A 567 -5.95 -12.56 -1.91
C PHE A 567 -5.01 -11.52 -2.54
N VAL A 568 -5.44 -10.25 -2.63
CA VAL A 568 -4.61 -9.15 -3.12
C VAL A 568 -3.36 -8.94 -2.25
N ALA A 569 -3.53 -8.91 -0.92
CA ALA A 569 -2.41 -8.78 0.01
C ALA A 569 -1.44 -9.98 -0.03
N MET A 570 -1.94 -11.20 -0.22
CA MET A 570 -1.12 -12.39 -0.38
C MET A 570 -0.38 -12.41 -1.73
N CYS A 571 -0.99 -11.94 -2.82
CA CYS A 571 -0.31 -11.75 -4.10
C CYS A 571 0.85 -10.75 -3.97
N ASN A 572 0.60 -9.59 -3.37
CA ASN A 572 1.65 -8.59 -3.11
C ASN A 572 2.78 -9.17 -2.24
N HIS A 573 2.46 -9.92 -1.18
CA HIS A 573 3.46 -10.56 -0.31
C HIS A 573 4.25 -11.69 -1.00
N ILE A 574 3.64 -12.40 -1.96
CA ILE A 574 4.33 -13.40 -2.78
C ILE A 574 5.28 -12.71 -3.76
N ASP A 575 4.87 -11.62 -4.40
CA ASP A 575 5.74 -10.83 -5.27
C ASP A 575 6.92 -10.23 -4.46
N ASP A 576 6.69 -9.70 -3.25
CA ASP A 576 7.77 -9.26 -2.34
C ASP A 576 8.76 -10.40 -2.02
N ILE A 577 8.28 -11.62 -1.74
CA ILE A 577 9.15 -12.78 -1.47
C ILE A 577 9.94 -13.21 -2.72
N VAL A 578 9.35 -13.09 -3.91
CA VAL A 578 9.97 -13.41 -5.21
C VAL A 578 10.91 -12.28 -5.70
N GLU A 579 10.84 -11.09 -5.12
CA GLU A 579 11.83 -10.02 -5.31
C GLU A 579 13.03 -10.11 -4.35
N ILE A 580 12.91 -10.89 -3.26
CA ILE A 580 13.96 -11.10 -2.25
C ILE A 580 14.85 -12.33 -2.58
N ARG A 581 14.50 -13.14 -3.59
CA ARG A 581 15.08 -14.46 -3.86
C ARG A 581 15.36 -14.74 -5.33
#